data_AF-A0A1C6VW88-F1
#
_entry.id   AF-A0A1C6VW88-F1
#
_cell.length_a   1.000
_cell.length_b   1.000
_cell.length_c   1.000
_cell.angle_alpha   90.00
_cell.angle_beta   90.00
_cell.angle_gamma   90.00
#
_symmetry.space_group_name_H-M   'P 1'
#
loop_
_entity.id
_entity.type
_entity.pdbx_description
1 polymer ?
#
loop_
_entity_poly.entity_id
_entity_poly.type
_entity_poly.pdbx_seq_one_letter_code
_entity_poly.pdbx_strand_id
1 'polypeptide(L)'
;MADEPKTARDRALARARATRRETGAEPPPRRGRPMATRPPADAPPVDDRVATLATRYLVDGYSADEVAERLGVDRGWCQGIAARLRGRR
;
A
#
# COMPACT_ATOMS: atom_id res chain seq x y z
N MET A 1 -40.85 35.07 -3.62
CA MET A 1 -39.53 34.65 -3.12
C MET A 1 -39.39 33.18 -3.46
N ALA A 2 -38.35 32.81 -4.21
CA ALA A 2 -38.27 31.53 -4.93
C ALA A 2 -38.13 30.34 -3.97
N ASP A 3 -38.91 29.30 -4.26
CA ASP A 3 -38.87 27.97 -3.64
C ASP A 3 -37.70 27.19 -4.27
N GLU A 4 -36.59 27.05 -3.54
CA GLU A 4 -35.46 26.20 -3.97
C GLU A 4 -35.66 24.76 -3.48
N PRO A 5 -35.45 23.73 -4.32
CA PRO A 5 -35.59 22.35 -3.90
C PRO A 5 -34.46 21.98 -2.93
N LYS A 6 -34.81 21.70 -1.66
CA LYS A 6 -33.93 21.10 -0.65
C LYS A 6 -33.27 19.84 -1.21
N THR A 7 -32.05 20.01 -1.70
CA THR A 7 -31.32 18.98 -2.45
C THR A 7 -31.02 17.79 -1.55
N ALA A 8 -31.11 16.57 -2.11
CA ALA A 8 -30.80 15.32 -1.40
C ALA A 8 -29.41 15.34 -0.72
N ARG A 9 -28.49 16.13 -1.28
CA ARG A 9 -27.16 16.41 -0.74
C ARG A 9 -27.20 17.04 0.65
N ASP A 10 -28.12 17.98 0.88
CA ASP A 10 -28.23 18.69 2.16
C ASP A 10 -28.77 17.76 3.25
N ARG A 11 -29.73 16.91 2.88
CA ARG A 11 -30.28 15.86 3.76
C ARG A 11 -29.24 14.79 4.12
N ALA A 12 -28.38 14.42 3.16
CA ALA A 12 -27.26 13.50 3.40
C ALA A 12 -26.20 14.12 4.32
N LEU A 13 -25.90 15.40 4.12
CA LEU A 13 -24.93 16.13 4.94
C LEU A 13 -25.43 16.30 6.39
N ALA A 14 -26.72 16.59 6.58
CA ALA A 14 -27.34 16.66 7.89
C ALA A 14 -27.29 15.32 8.64
N ARG A 15 -27.60 14.20 7.96
CA ARG A 15 -27.46 12.85 8.56
C ARG A 15 -26.02 12.53 8.96
N ALA A 16 -25.04 12.85 8.12
CA ALA A 16 -23.63 12.59 8.41
C ALA A 16 -23.09 13.42 9.58
N ARG A 17 -23.63 14.63 9.79
CA ARG A 17 -23.29 15.48 10.95
C ARG A 17 -23.98 14.99 12.22
N ALA A 18 -25.22 14.53 12.15
CA ALA A 18 -25.95 13.96 13.28
C ALA A 18 -25.25 12.70 13.83
N THR A 19 -24.84 11.78 12.96
CA THR A 19 -24.14 10.54 13.38
C THR A 19 -22.77 10.80 14.00
N ARG A 20 -22.04 11.87 13.60
CA ARG A 20 -20.78 12.25 14.26
C ARG A 20 -20.98 12.84 15.66
N ARG A 21 -22.12 13.45 15.96
CA ARG A 21 -22.36 14.16 17.23
C ARG A 21 -22.95 13.26 18.31
N GLU A 22 -23.76 12.26 17.94
CA GLU A 22 -24.24 11.23 18.88
C GLU A 22 -23.17 10.18 19.20
N THR A 23 -22.29 9.89 18.25
CA THR A 23 -21.24 8.91 18.46
C THR A 23 -19.94 9.61 18.88
N GLY A 24 -19.84 9.96 20.17
CA GLY A 24 -18.55 10.13 20.86
C GLY A 24 -17.77 8.82 20.95
N ALA A 25 -17.80 8.00 19.89
CA ALA A 25 -17.12 6.72 19.82
C ALA A 25 -15.68 6.96 19.41
N GLU A 26 -14.82 6.66 20.37
CA GLU A 26 -13.52 6.05 20.13
C GLU A 26 -13.53 5.27 18.81
N PRO A 27 -12.63 5.60 17.86
CA PRO A 27 -12.58 4.88 16.60
C PRO A 27 -12.40 3.39 16.91
N PRO A 28 -13.15 2.49 16.24
CA PRO A 28 -12.98 1.06 16.49
C PRO A 28 -11.50 0.72 16.32
N PRO A 29 -10.92 -0.16 17.18
CA PRO A 29 -9.54 -0.58 17.00
C PRO A 29 -9.44 -1.14 15.60
N ARG A 30 -8.74 -0.40 14.74
CA ARG A 30 -8.48 -0.82 13.37
C ARG A 30 -7.74 -2.12 13.52
N ARG A 31 -8.43 -3.25 13.34
CA ARG A 31 -7.79 -4.53 13.07
C ARG A 31 -6.97 -4.26 11.83
N GLY A 32 -5.69 -3.99 12.06
CA GLY A 32 -4.74 -3.58 11.08
C GLY A 32 -4.69 -4.68 10.04
N ARG A 33 -5.41 -4.48 8.94
CA ARG A 33 -5.06 -5.10 7.67
C ARG A 33 -3.56 -4.83 7.55
N PRO A 34 -2.69 -5.86 7.52
CA PRO A 34 -1.27 -5.61 7.37
C PRO A 34 -1.13 -4.77 6.10
N MET A 35 -0.74 -3.50 6.27
CA MET A 35 -0.28 -2.69 5.17
C MET A 35 0.80 -3.54 4.53
N ALA A 36 0.57 -3.97 3.29
CA ALA A 36 1.60 -4.58 2.48
C ALA A 36 2.86 -3.76 2.70
N THR A 37 3.90 -4.40 3.20
CA THR A 37 5.14 -3.77 3.62
C THR A 37 5.70 -2.97 2.45
N ARG A 38 5.34 -1.67 2.45
CA ARG A 38 6.09 -0.67 1.72
C ARG A 38 7.52 -0.84 2.25
N PRO A 39 8.52 -0.99 1.37
CA PRO A 39 9.87 -1.14 1.87
C PRO A 39 10.17 0.07 2.76
N PRO A 40 10.93 -0.12 3.87
CA PRO A 40 11.31 0.98 4.73
C PRO A 40 11.88 2.09 3.84
N ALA A 41 11.39 3.32 4.01
CA ALA A 41 11.77 4.46 3.19
C ALA A 41 13.28 4.77 3.28
N ASP A 42 13.97 4.17 4.25
CA ASP A 42 15.40 4.31 4.55
C ASP A 42 16.31 3.24 3.91
N ALA A 43 15.79 2.34 3.07
CA ALA A 43 16.69 1.53 2.25
C ALA A 43 17.40 2.46 1.24
N PRO A 44 18.76 2.45 1.15
CA PRO A 44 19.46 3.27 0.17
C PRO A 44 18.89 3.00 -1.22
N PRO A 45 18.71 4.04 -2.06
CA PRO A 45 18.12 3.88 -3.37
C PRO A 45 18.98 2.91 -4.18
N VAL A 46 18.39 1.77 -4.54
CA VAL A 46 19.00 0.83 -5.48
C VAL A 46 18.86 1.43 -6.87
N ASP A 47 19.94 1.40 -7.65
CA ASP A 47 19.93 1.89 -9.04
C ASP A 47 18.82 1.21 -9.85
N ASP A 48 18.08 1.99 -10.64
CA ASP A 48 16.94 1.49 -11.44
C ASP A 48 17.35 0.35 -12.39
N ARG A 49 18.59 0.34 -12.87
CA ARG A 49 19.11 -0.76 -13.70
C ARG A 49 19.24 -2.05 -12.90
N VAL A 50 19.69 -1.96 -11.65
CA VAL A 50 19.81 -3.10 -10.74
C VAL A 50 18.42 -3.62 -10.37
N ALA A 51 17.45 -2.74 -10.11
CA ALA A 51 16.06 -3.11 -9.88
C ALA A 51 15.42 -3.84 -11.07
N THR A 52 15.66 -3.35 -12.27
CA THR A 52 15.18 -3.96 -13.52
C THR A 52 15.80 -5.34 -13.72
N LEU A 53 17.12 -5.46 -13.52
CA LEU A 53 17.85 -6.71 -13.71
C LEU A 53 17.46 -7.76 -12.66
N ALA A 54 17.33 -7.37 -11.39
CA ALA A 54 16.86 -8.25 -10.31
C ALA A 54 15.46 -8.80 -10.62
N THR A 55 14.55 -7.94 -11.07
CA THR A 55 13.19 -8.34 -11.46
C THR A 55 13.21 -9.36 -12.58
N ARG A 56 14.06 -9.18 -13.60
CA ARG A 56 14.19 -10.13 -14.71
C ARG A 56 14.65 -11.51 -14.24
N TYR A 57 15.71 -11.59 -13.43
CA TYR A 57 16.17 -12.87 -12.89
C TYR A 57 15.11 -13.57 -12.04
N LEU A 58 14.37 -12.83 -11.21
CA LEU A 58 13.28 -13.39 -10.41
C LEU A 58 12.14 -13.94 -11.27
N VAL A 59 11.84 -13.30 -12.40
CA VAL A 59 10.86 -13.79 -13.39
C VAL A 59 11.38 -15.03 -14.13
N ASP A 60 12.68 -15.07 -14.42
CA ASP A 60 13.36 -16.22 -15.05
C ASP A 60 13.48 -17.44 -14.10
N GLY A 61 13.07 -17.30 -12.84
CA GLY A 61 12.95 -18.40 -11.88
C GLY A 61 14.10 -18.52 -10.89
N TYR A 62 15.05 -17.59 -10.89
CA TYR A 62 16.11 -17.53 -9.88
C TYR A 62 15.55 -17.23 -8.50
N SER A 63 16.20 -17.74 -7.46
CA SER A 63 15.82 -17.44 -6.08
C SER A 63 16.27 -16.02 -5.68
N ALA A 64 15.56 -15.42 -4.71
CA ALA A 64 15.89 -14.08 -4.23
C ALA A 64 17.28 -13.99 -3.59
N ASP A 65 17.76 -15.08 -2.98
CA ASP A 65 19.10 -15.13 -2.37
C ASP A 65 20.19 -15.14 -3.45
N GLU A 66 20.04 -15.96 -4.48
CA GLU A 66 20.97 -16.00 -5.62
C GLU A 66 21.07 -14.67 -6.34
N VAL A 67 19.94 -13.98 -6.54
CA VAL A 67 19.92 -12.66 -7.19
C VAL A 67 20.58 -11.60 -6.31
N ALA A 68 20.36 -11.65 -4.98
CA ALA A 68 20.97 -10.73 -4.04
C ALA A 68 22.50 -10.84 -4.04
N GLU A 69 23.03 -12.06 -3.96
CA GLU A 69 24.46 -12.33 -4.02
C GLU A 69 25.07 -11.91 -5.37
N ARG A 70 24.39 -12.21 -6.48
CA ARG A 70 24.88 -11.90 -7.82
C ARG A 70 24.97 -10.39 -8.10
N LEU A 71 24.04 -9.62 -7.55
CA LEU A 71 23.96 -8.18 -7.78
C LEU A 71 24.60 -7.37 -6.64
N GLY A 72 25.08 -8.03 -5.57
CA GLY A 72 25.64 -7.38 -4.39
C GLY A 72 24.63 -6.47 -3.67
N VAL A 73 23.35 -6.86 -3.67
CA VAL A 73 22.26 -6.08 -3.04
C VAL A 73 21.76 -6.75 -1.77
N ASP A 74 21.04 -5.98 -0.96
CA ASP A 74 20.43 -6.50 0.26
C ASP A 74 19.45 -7.65 -0.03
N ARG A 75 19.59 -8.73 0.74
CA ARG A 75 18.75 -9.93 0.63
C ARG A 75 17.29 -9.61 0.96
N GLY A 76 17.04 -8.76 1.96
CA GLY A 76 15.69 -8.35 2.36
C GLY A 76 14.97 -7.55 1.26
N TRP A 77 15.69 -6.68 0.57
CA TRP A 77 15.18 -5.94 -0.59
C TRP A 77 14.80 -6.90 -1.73
N CYS A 78 15.67 -7.86 -2.07
CA CYS A 78 15.40 -8.85 -3.12
C CYS A 78 14.20 -9.75 -2.76
N GLN A 79 14.11 -10.20 -1.50
CA GLN A 79 12.96 -10.96 -0.99
C GLN A 79 11.66 -10.13 -1.07
N GLY A 80 11.72 -8.83 -0.79
CA GLY A 80 10.58 -7.92 -0.92
C GLY A 80 10.07 -7.82 -2.36
N ILE A 81 10.96 -7.78 -3.35
CA ILE A 81 10.57 -7.82 -4.77
C ILE A 81 9.94 -9.16 -5.13
N ALA A 82 10.57 -10.27 -4.75
CA ALA A 82 10.05 -11.61 -5.00
C ALA A 82 8.65 -11.81 -4.40
N ALA A 83 8.42 -11.34 -3.18
CA ALA A 83 7.11 -11.37 -2.53
C ALA A 83 6.06 -10.54 -3.31
N ARG A 84 6.43 -9.35 -3.81
CA ARG A 84 5.54 -8.52 -4.64
C ARG A 84 5.18 -9.19 -5.96
N LEU A 85 6.13 -9.89 -6.59
CA LEU A 85 5.88 -10.63 -7.84
C LEU A 85 4.92 -11.80 -7.62
N ARG A 86 5.07 -12.53 -6.50
CA ARG A 86 4.16 -13.65 -6.15
C ARG A 86 2.74 -13.18 -5.85
N GLY A 87 2.57 -12.02 -5.20
CA GLY A 87 1.26 -11.45 -4.88
C GLY A 87 0.52 -10.79 -6.06
N ARG A 88 1.14 -10.69 -7.24
CA ARG A 88 0.52 -10.15 -8.47
C ARG A 88 -0.03 -11.23 -9.40
N ARG A 89 0.11 -12.50 -9.06
CA ARG A 89 -0.28 -13.65 -9.89
C ARG A 89 -1.67 -14.15 -9.57
#